data_AF-V9GYW3-F1
#
_entry.id   AF-V9GYW3-F1
#
_cell.length_a   1.000
_cell.length_b   1.000
_cell.length_c   1.000
_cell.angle_alpha   90.00
_cell.angle_beta   90.00
_cell.angle_gamma   90.00
#
_symmetry.space_group_name_H-M   'P 1'
#
loop_
_entity.id
_entity.type
_entity.pdbx_description
1 polymer ?
#
loop_
_entity_poly.entity_id
_entity_poly.type
_entity_poly.pdbx_seq_one_letter_code
_entity_poly.pdbx_strand_id
1 'polypeptide(L)'
;VGPYRRCYFFSHCSTPGEPLVVLHVALTGDISSNIQAIVKEHPPSETEEKNKITAAIFYSISLTQQGLQGVELGTFLIKRVVKELQYRPLS
;
A
#
# COMPACT_ATOMS: atom_id res chain seq x y z
N VAL A 1 9.40 -2.90 3.99
CA VAL A 1 8.96 -3.72 2.83
C VAL A 1 10.01 -3.63 1.73
N GLY A 2 10.06 -4.59 0.80
CA GLY A 2 11.06 -4.62 -0.28
C GLY A 2 10.79 -3.62 -1.42
N PRO A 3 11.63 -3.61 -2.47
CA PRO A 3 11.45 -2.73 -3.62
C PRO A 3 10.14 -3.06 -4.35
N TYR A 4 9.57 -2.05 -5.00
CA TYR A 4 8.27 -2.06 -5.69
C TYR A 4 7.08 -2.38 -4.79
N ARG A 5 7.27 -2.36 -3.46
CA ARG A 5 6.22 -2.60 -2.47
C ARG A 5 6.17 -1.45 -1.49
N ARG A 6 4.95 -1.02 -1.19
CA ARG A 6 4.67 -0.06 -0.11
C ARG A 6 3.66 -0.67 0.84
N CYS A 7 3.85 -0.41 2.13
CA CYS A 7 2.94 -0.82 3.18
C CYS A 7 2.67 0.41 4.05
N TYR A 8 1.40 0.76 4.15
CA TYR A 8 0.93 1.86 4.96
C TYR A 8 0.04 1.32 6.05
N PHE A 9 0.03 2.00 7.19
CA PHE A 9 -0.93 1.72 8.23
C PHE A 9 -1.49 3.02 8.82
N PHE A 10 -2.73 2.95 9.27
CA PHE A 10 -3.35 3.98 10.08
C PHE A 10 -3.29 3.56 11.54
N SER A 11 -2.83 4.43 12.43
CA SER A 11 -2.86 4.23 13.89
C SER A 11 -3.50 5.44 14.56
N HIS A 12 -4.06 5.22 15.75
CA HIS A 12 -4.63 6.31 16.53
C HIS A 12 -3.52 7.07 17.26
N CYS A 13 -3.66 8.39 17.44
CA CYS A 13 -2.62 9.21 18.08
C CYS A 13 -2.31 8.79 19.52
N SER A 14 -3.30 8.23 20.23
CA SER A 14 -3.11 7.70 21.60
C SER A 14 -2.43 6.34 21.65
N THR A 15 -2.41 5.58 20.54
CA THR A 15 -1.76 4.26 20.44
C THR A 15 -0.85 4.22 19.20
N PRO A 16 0.21 5.07 19.17
CA PRO A 16 1.11 5.11 18.05
C PRO A 16 1.82 3.76 17.88
N GLY A 17 1.81 3.23 16.66
CA GLY A 17 2.44 1.95 16.33
C GLY A 17 1.50 0.74 16.35
N GLU A 18 0.29 0.87 16.88
CA GLU A 18 -0.75 -0.17 16.71
C GLU A 18 -1.55 0.10 15.43
N PRO A 19 -1.38 -0.73 14.38
CA PRO A 19 -2.11 -0.52 13.15
C PRO A 19 -3.59 -0.85 13.36
N LEU A 20 -4.48 0.06 13.00
CA LEU A 20 -5.94 -0.15 12.92
C LEU A 20 -6.35 -0.65 11.54
N VAL A 21 -5.72 -0.10 10.50
CA VAL A 21 -5.89 -0.51 9.11
C VAL A 21 -4.51 -0.63 8.47
N VAL A 22 -4.29 -1.71 7.74
CA VAL A 22 -3.06 -1.95 6.96
C VAL A 22 -3.42 -1.97 5.48
N LEU A 23 -2.59 -1.31 4.67
CA LEU A 23 -2.75 -1.19 3.23
C LEU A 23 -1.46 -1.62 2.54
N HIS A 24 -1.55 -2.63 1.68
CA HIS A 24 -0.44 -3.04 0.84
C HIS A 24 -0.63 -2.58 -0.60
N VAL A 25 0.46 -2.04 -1.16
CA VAL A 25 0.50 -1.48 -2.50
C VAL A 25 1.68 -2.07 -3.27
N ALA A 26 1.42 -2.48 -4.50
CA ALA A 26 2.45 -2.86 -5.46
C ALA A 26 2.62 -1.75 -6.51
N LEU A 27 3.86 -1.36 -6.78
CA LEU A 27 4.20 -0.40 -7.83
C LEU A 27 4.51 -1.17 -9.12
N THR A 28 3.75 -0.91 -10.17
CA THR A 28 3.79 -1.69 -11.43
C THR A 28 3.81 -0.77 -12.65
N GLY A 29 4.16 -1.34 -13.81
CA GLY A 29 4.13 -0.64 -15.10
C GLY A 29 2.76 -0.63 -15.79
N ASP A 30 1.79 -1.35 -15.24
CA ASP A 30 0.44 -1.52 -15.78
C ASP A 30 -0.54 -1.93 -14.67
N ILE A 31 -1.83 -1.86 -14.95
CA ILE A 31 -2.87 -2.32 -14.01
C ILE A 31 -2.85 -3.85 -13.97
N SER A 32 -2.35 -4.41 -12.88
CA SER A 32 -2.27 -5.86 -12.70
C SER A 32 -3.66 -6.50 -12.63
N SER A 33 -3.80 -7.63 -13.32
CA SER A 33 -5.00 -8.46 -13.35
C SER A 33 -4.88 -9.77 -12.55
N ASN A 34 -3.72 -10.03 -11.93
CA ASN A 34 -3.44 -11.29 -11.25
C ASN A 34 -2.68 -11.09 -9.93
N ILE A 35 -3.30 -11.47 -8.82
CA ILE A 35 -2.68 -11.39 -7.49
C ILE A 35 -1.42 -12.24 -7.34
N GLN A 36 -1.35 -13.40 -8.00
CA GLN A 36 -0.15 -14.24 -7.95
C GLN A 36 1.04 -13.57 -8.63
N ALA A 37 0.79 -12.81 -9.70
CA ALA A 37 1.83 -12.04 -10.37
C ALA A 37 2.40 -10.95 -9.44
N ILE A 38 1.59 -10.40 -8.53
CA ILE A 38 2.05 -9.44 -7.52
C ILE A 38 2.77 -10.15 -6.37
N VAL A 39 2.20 -11.21 -5.80
CA VAL A 39 2.75 -11.82 -4.57
C VAL A 39 4.01 -12.63 -4.85
N LYS A 40 4.12 -13.27 -6.03
CA LYS A 40 5.28 -14.09 -6.42
C LYS A 40 6.33 -13.32 -7.22
N GLU A 41 6.12 -12.02 -7.43
CA GLU A 41 7.10 -11.18 -8.14
C GLU A 41 8.39 -11.09 -7.35
N HIS A 42 9.50 -11.41 -8.01
CA HIS A 42 10.83 -11.16 -7.49
C HIS A 42 11.48 -10.12 -8.40
N PRO A 43 11.49 -8.85 -8.00
CA PRO A 43 12.07 -7.81 -8.84
C PRO A 43 13.55 -8.14 -9.09
N PRO A 44 14.03 -8.02 -10.35
CA PRO A 44 15.39 -8.42 -10.72
C PRO A 44 16.47 -7.48 -10.13
N SER A 45 16.07 -6.35 -9.55
CA SER A 45 16.95 -5.33 -8.99
C SER A 45 16.44 -4.93 -7.61
N GLU A 46 17.38 -4.73 -6.68
CA GLU A 46 17.10 -4.15 -5.36
C GLU A 46 16.72 -2.66 -5.44
N THR A 47 17.01 -2.01 -6.57
CA THR A 47 16.74 -0.60 -6.81
C THR A 47 15.54 -0.42 -7.74
N GLU A 48 14.62 0.47 -7.34
CA GLU A 48 13.43 0.81 -8.11
C GLU A 48 13.73 1.74 -9.29
N GLU A 49 13.27 1.34 -10.47
CA GLU A 49 13.36 2.13 -11.69
C GLU A 49 12.10 2.97 -11.87
N LYS A 50 12.17 4.25 -11.45
CA LYS A 50 11.05 5.21 -11.50
C LYS A 50 10.31 5.22 -12.83
N ASN A 51 11.06 5.17 -13.93
CA ASN A 51 10.50 5.26 -15.29
C ASN A 51 9.63 4.06 -15.67
N LYS A 52 9.71 2.95 -14.92
CA LYS A 52 8.89 1.75 -15.13
C LYS A 52 7.64 1.71 -14.27
N ILE A 53 7.45 2.67 -13.37
CA ILE A 53 6.31 2.72 -12.44
C ILE A 53 5.26 3.68 -13.00
N THR A 54 4.09 3.15 -13.37
CA THR A 54 2.97 3.93 -13.92
C THR A 54 1.69 3.74 -13.11
N ALA A 55 1.57 2.61 -12.40
CA ALA A 55 0.39 2.24 -11.63
C ALA A 55 0.76 1.84 -10.19
N ALA A 56 -0.15 2.11 -9.27
CA ALA A 56 -0.08 1.67 -7.89
C ALA A 56 -1.29 0.78 -7.58
N ILE A 57 -1.04 -0.49 -7.31
CA ILE A 57 -2.07 -1.51 -7.14
C ILE A 57 -2.29 -1.76 -5.65
N PHE A 58 -3.44 -1.32 -5.15
CA PHE A 58 -3.91 -1.62 -3.81
C PHE A 58 -4.44 -3.06 -3.76
N TYR A 59 -3.60 -4.02 -3.41
CA TYR A 59 -3.94 -5.45 -3.50
C TYR A 59 -4.41 -6.05 -2.18
N SER A 60 -4.26 -5.34 -1.06
CA SER A 60 -4.76 -5.77 0.25
C SER A 60 -5.08 -4.57 1.13
N ILE A 61 -6.28 -4.57 1.70
CA ILE A 61 -6.74 -3.65 2.74
C ILE A 61 -7.26 -4.50 3.90
N SER A 62 -6.74 -4.29 5.10
CA SER A 62 -7.10 -5.13 6.25
C SER A 62 -7.36 -4.28 7.48
N LEU A 63 -8.54 -4.44 8.07
CA LEU A 63 -8.88 -3.91 9.39
C LEU A 63 -8.35 -4.89 10.44
N THR A 64 -7.56 -4.41 11.38
CA THR A 64 -6.96 -5.25 12.44
C THR A 64 -7.86 -5.36 13.67
N GLN A 65 -8.76 -4.39 13.87
CA GLN A 65 -9.68 -4.33 15.00
C GLN A 65 -11.14 -4.46 14.54
N GLN A 66 -11.76 -5.61 14.81
CA GLN A 66 -13.16 -5.87 14.44
C GLN A 66 -14.15 -4.87 15.08
N GLY A 67 -13.82 -4.30 16.25
CA GLY A 67 -14.65 -3.28 16.92
C GLY A 67 -14.81 -1.98 16.13
N LEU A 68 -14.02 -1.76 15.07
CA LEU A 68 -14.10 -0.59 14.18
C LEU A 68 -14.83 -0.90 12.86
N GLN A 69 -15.45 -2.07 12.75
CA GLN A 69 -16.20 -2.45 11.56
C GLN A 69 -17.38 -1.49 11.35
N GLY A 70 -17.48 -0.90 10.16
CA GLY A 70 -18.48 0.12 9.82
C GLY A 70 -17.99 1.56 9.89
N VAL A 71 -16.78 1.81 10.41
CA VAL A 71 -16.13 3.12 10.32
C VAL A 71 -15.39 3.22 8.98
N GLU A 72 -15.58 4.32 8.23
CA GLU A 72 -14.98 4.56 6.90
C GLU A 72 -13.46 4.88 6.93
N LEU A 73 -12.71 4.24 7.82
CA LEU A 73 -11.25 4.39 7.94
C LEU A 73 -10.53 4.01 6.63
N GLY A 74 -11.04 3.01 5.91
CA GLY A 74 -10.46 2.55 4.64
C GLY A 74 -10.49 3.61 3.55
N THR A 75 -11.62 4.27 3.33
CA THR A 75 -11.78 5.32 2.31
C THR A 75 -10.85 6.50 2.55
N PHE A 76 -10.74 6.93 3.82
CA PHE A 76 -9.81 8.00 4.19
C PHE A 76 -8.35 7.58 3.96
N LEU A 77 -7.99 6.35 4.34
CA LEU A 77 -6.65 5.82 4.16
C LEU A 77 -6.25 5.77 2.68
N ILE A 78 -7.12 5.28 1.79
CA ILE A 78 -6.85 5.23 0.35
C ILE A 78 -6.56 6.65 -0.19
N LYS A 79 -7.42 7.62 0.10
CA LYS A 79 -7.23 9.01 -0.36
C LYS A 79 -5.92 9.60 0.12
N ARG A 80 -5.53 9.32 1.37
CA ARG A 80 -4.26 9.78 1.94
C ARG A 80 -3.08 9.11 1.27
N VAL A 81 -3.12 7.79 1.11
CA VAL A 81 -2.03 7.03 0.49
C VAL A 81 -1.84 7.41 -0.98
N VAL A 82 -2.91 7.67 -1.73
CA VAL A 82 -2.81 8.20 -3.09
C VAL A 82 -2.03 9.52 -3.12
N LYS A 83 -2.32 10.45 -2.22
CA LYS A 83 -1.57 11.72 -2.11
C LYS A 83 -0.11 11.49 -1.73
N GLU A 84 0.16 10.58 -0.79
CA GLU A 84 1.53 10.24 -0.39
C GLU A 84 2.32 9.62 -1.56
N LEU A 85 1.71 8.72 -2.34
CA LEU A 85 2.36 8.11 -3.51
C LEU A 85 2.64 9.13 -4.61
N GLN A 86 1.78 10.13 -4.78
CA GLN A 86 1.98 11.22 -5.74
C GLN A 86 3.11 12.16 -5.30
N TYR A 87 3.21 12.47 -4.00
CA TYR A 87 4.24 13.37 -3.49
C TYR A 87 5.60 12.68 -3.30
N ARG A 88 5.58 11.39 -2.93
CA ARG A 88 6.76 10.66 -2.46
C ARG A 88 6.76 9.19 -2.92
N PRO A 89 6.91 8.95 -4.24
CA PRO A 89 6.85 7.58 -4.77
C PRO A 89 7.99 6.65 -4.31
N LEU A 90 9.03 7.13 -3.63
CA LEU A 90 10.34 6.46 -3.47
C LEU A 90 10.91 6.40 -2.05
N SER A 91 10.11 6.73 -1.04
CA SER A 91 10.53 6.58 0.37
C SER A 91 10.15 5.23 0.93
#